data_AF-A0AAW0RNI9-F1
#
_entry.id   AF-A0AAW0RNI9-F1
#
_cell.length_a   1.000
_cell.length_b   1.000
_cell.length_c   1.000
_cell.angle_alpha   90.00
_cell.angle_beta   90.00
_cell.angle_gamma   90.00
#
_symmetry.space_group_name_H-M   'P 1'
#
loop_
_entity.id
_entity.type
_entity.pdbx_description
1 polymer ?
#
loop_
_entity_poly.entity_id
_entity_poly.type
_entity_poly.pdbx_seq_one_letter_code
_entity_poly.pdbx_strand_id
1 'polypeptide(L)'
;MPDAENTQTQKLFGSSRPVISRRLCEKAGKHNDQLTQAERWLFLSRLDLYGKTLAYPDSLDDVEFDKVCGRPPKDVLVRTIKAMTGLGSIPEVLREYWAAGAEAADDENARIDKLSYGALETITMGWWTFDTSEVYAVDDDYEDDAVAAAASRVAESLRPDEFAFEAAVKAKFLLPETTEEEESEGGGGGGGGASSMPSLEEAEKSQEELELLCETYLAEQHVKAEELKRTLQEQLEQELKTASDEDLAAIQELRARMDVEAEEDAKEDDQRQREIEELEMLEDEDAMDWEGEE
;
A
#
# COMPACT_ATOMS: atom_id res chain seq x y z
N MET A 1 26.59 -9.85 27.71
CA MET A 1 25.70 -8.78 27.21
C MET A 1 25.26 -8.01 28.43
N PRO A 2 25.56 -6.70 28.55
CA PRO A 2 25.07 -5.93 29.68
C PRO A 2 23.54 -5.82 29.56
N ASP A 3 22.85 -6.03 30.67
CA ASP A 3 21.40 -5.98 30.79
C ASP A 3 20.85 -4.70 30.14
N ALA A 4 20.07 -4.86 29.07
CA ALA A 4 19.41 -3.75 28.40
C ALA A 4 18.48 -3.09 29.41
N GLU A 5 18.78 -1.85 29.79
CA GLU A 5 17.86 -1.02 30.55
C GLU A 5 16.53 -0.99 29.80
N ASN A 6 15.49 -1.52 30.44
CA ASN A 6 14.13 -1.59 29.92
C ASN A 6 13.69 -0.17 29.51
N THR A 7 13.67 0.11 28.20
CA THR A 7 13.46 1.46 27.66
C THR A 7 12.10 1.99 28.09
N GLN A 8 11.90 3.31 28.10
CA GLN A 8 10.59 3.87 28.47
C GLN A 8 9.50 3.38 27.50
N THR A 9 9.83 3.24 26.22
CA THR A 9 8.99 2.59 25.20
C THR A 9 8.59 1.18 25.61
N GLN A 10 9.56 0.33 25.98
CA GLN A 10 9.27 -1.06 26.38
C GLN A 10 8.41 -1.16 27.63
N LYS A 11 8.57 -0.24 28.58
CA LYS A 11 7.73 -0.17 29.78
C LYS A 11 6.28 0.18 29.47
N LEU A 12 6.06 1.09 28.53
CA LEU A 12 4.75 1.63 28.21
C LEU A 12 3.99 0.74 27.20
N PHE A 13 4.66 0.31 26.14
CA PHE A 13 4.07 -0.41 25.01
C PHE A 13 4.39 -1.91 24.99
N GLY A 14 5.39 -2.36 25.74
CA GLY A 14 5.84 -3.75 25.76
C GLY A 14 7.09 -4.00 24.90
N SER A 15 7.61 -5.23 24.95
CA SER A 15 8.82 -5.64 24.20
C SER A 15 8.53 -6.16 22.80
N SER A 16 7.27 -6.44 22.48
CA SER A 16 6.79 -6.89 21.17
C SER A 16 6.09 -5.76 20.43
N ARG A 17 5.85 -5.95 19.13
CA ARG A 17 4.99 -5.06 18.33
C ARG A 17 3.63 -4.91 19.04
N PRO A 18 3.11 -3.68 19.21
CA PRO A 18 1.82 -3.48 19.86
C PRO A 18 0.70 -4.02 18.98
N VAL A 19 -0.27 -4.70 19.60
CA VAL A 19 -1.52 -5.06 18.94
C VAL A 19 -2.37 -3.80 18.83
N ILE A 20 -2.92 -3.54 17.65
CA ILE A 20 -3.76 -2.37 17.38
C ILE A 20 -5.11 -2.88 16.90
N SER A 21 -6.18 -2.46 17.56
CA SER A 21 -7.52 -2.92 17.22
C SER A 21 -7.97 -2.44 15.83
N ARG A 22 -8.84 -3.21 15.20
CA ARG A 22 -9.45 -2.85 13.90
C ARG A 22 -10.15 -1.49 13.99
N ARG A 23 -10.81 -1.21 15.11
CA ARG A 23 -11.50 0.05 15.38
C ARG A 23 -10.54 1.25 15.42
N LEU A 24 -9.37 1.10 16.04
CA LEU A 24 -8.39 2.18 16.06
C LEU A 24 -7.77 2.39 14.68
N CYS A 25 -7.52 1.32 13.91
CA CYS A 25 -7.10 1.42 12.51
C CYS A 25 -8.14 2.14 11.65
N GLU A 26 -9.44 1.85 11.82
CA GLU A 26 -10.50 2.57 11.11
C GLU A 26 -10.54 4.05 11.46
N LYS A 27 -10.42 4.40 12.75
CA LYS A 27 -10.32 5.79 13.20
C LYS A 27 -9.11 6.47 12.56
N ALA A 28 -7.95 5.82 12.59
CA ALA A 28 -6.71 6.36 12.07
C ALA A 28 -6.78 6.61 10.55
N GLY A 29 -7.44 5.71 9.81
CA GLY A 29 -7.61 5.84 8.35
C GLY A 29 -8.64 6.90 7.92
N LYS A 30 -9.73 7.11 8.68
CA LYS A 30 -10.83 8.03 8.29
C LYS A 30 -10.76 9.39 8.97
N HIS A 31 -10.19 9.45 10.16
CA HIS A 31 -10.20 10.60 11.06
C HIS A 31 -8.83 10.78 11.73
N ASN A 32 -7.74 10.73 10.92
CA ASN A 32 -6.37 10.81 11.43
C ASN A 32 -6.12 12.07 12.28
N ASP A 33 -6.76 13.18 11.93
CA ASP A 33 -6.73 14.45 12.64
C ASP A 33 -7.29 14.36 14.08
N GLN A 34 -8.15 13.39 14.35
CA GLN A 34 -8.77 13.14 15.66
C GLN A 34 -8.01 12.14 16.53
N LEU A 35 -6.85 11.66 16.06
CA LEU A 35 -5.97 10.82 16.89
C LEU A 35 -5.38 11.64 18.04
N THR A 36 -5.50 11.09 19.24
CA THR A 36 -4.85 11.63 20.43
C THR A 36 -3.34 11.41 20.38
N GLN A 37 -2.57 12.14 21.20
CA GLN A 37 -1.12 11.95 21.25
C GLN A 37 -0.73 10.52 21.69
N ALA A 38 -1.45 9.94 22.65
CA ALA A 38 -1.22 8.55 23.07
C ALA A 38 -1.46 7.55 21.93
N GLU A 39 -2.50 7.76 21.10
CA GLU A 39 -2.77 6.93 19.92
C GLU A 39 -1.68 7.10 18.85
N ARG A 40 -1.19 8.33 18.62
CA ARG A 40 -0.04 8.58 17.72
C ARG A 40 1.21 7.85 18.20
N TRP A 41 1.52 7.91 19.51
CA TRP A 41 2.65 7.18 20.07
C TRP A 41 2.49 5.67 20.02
N LEU A 42 1.27 5.14 20.17
CA LEU A 42 1.01 3.71 19.98
C LEU A 42 1.37 3.27 18.55
N PHE A 43 0.94 4.03 17.53
CA PHE A 43 1.33 3.76 16.14
C PHE A 43 2.84 3.90 15.92
N LEU A 44 3.46 4.97 16.44
CA LEU A 44 4.91 5.17 16.33
C LEU A 44 5.70 4.04 17.01
N SER A 45 5.18 3.45 18.09
CA SER A 45 5.82 2.36 18.83
C SER A 45 5.89 1.04 18.06
N ARG A 46 5.23 0.94 16.90
CA ARG A 46 5.45 -0.16 15.95
C ARG A 46 6.82 -0.12 15.30
N LEU A 47 7.44 1.07 15.25
CA LEU A 47 8.77 1.30 14.68
C LEU A 47 8.88 0.88 13.19
N ASP A 48 7.78 1.02 12.45
CA ASP A 48 7.69 0.74 11.02
C ASP A 48 7.14 1.95 10.25
N LEU A 49 7.17 1.86 8.92
CA LEU A 49 6.74 2.95 8.04
C LEU A 49 5.24 3.22 8.13
N TYR A 50 4.41 2.17 8.27
CA TYR A 50 2.96 2.33 8.40
C TYR A 50 2.58 3.04 9.70
N GLY A 51 3.22 2.69 10.81
CA GLY A 51 3.08 3.37 12.10
C GLY A 51 3.54 4.81 12.06
N LYS A 52 4.69 5.09 11.40
CA LYS A 52 5.16 6.47 11.13
C LYS A 52 4.10 7.26 10.36
N THR A 53 3.54 6.68 9.29
CA THR A 53 2.52 7.33 8.45
C THR A 53 1.28 7.73 9.25
N LEU A 54 0.78 6.83 10.10
CA LEU A 54 -0.41 7.11 10.91
C LEU A 54 -0.14 8.12 12.03
N ALA A 55 1.06 8.09 12.62
CA ALA A 55 1.45 9.01 13.68
C ALA A 55 1.76 10.42 13.16
N TYR A 56 2.48 10.51 12.04
CA TYR A 56 3.03 11.75 11.48
C TYR A 56 2.95 11.76 9.94
N PRO A 57 1.73 11.90 9.37
CA PRO A 57 1.53 11.78 7.92
C PRO A 57 2.30 12.83 7.11
N ASP A 58 2.40 14.07 7.61
CA ASP A 58 3.12 15.15 6.94
C ASP A 58 4.66 15.00 6.99
N SER A 59 5.18 13.96 7.66
CA SER A 59 6.62 13.69 7.78
C SER A 59 7.18 12.76 6.70
N LEU A 60 6.31 12.23 5.84
CA LEU A 60 6.71 11.33 4.75
C LEU A 60 7.44 12.11 3.66
N ASP A 61 8.59 11.60 3.23
CA ASP A 61 9.18 12.01 1.96
C ASP A 61 8.52 11.29 0.77
N ASP A 62 8.87 11.67 -0.46
CA ASP A 62 8.30 11.06 -1.67
C ASP A 62 8.53 9.53 -1.75
N VAL A 63 9.67 9.03 -1.28
CA VAL A 63 10.01 7.60 -1.36
C VAL A 63 9.18 6.81 -0.36
N GLU A 64 9.07 7.33 0.86
CA GLU A 64 8.24 6.76 1.92
C GLU A 64 6.76 6.79 1.53
N PHE A 65 6.30 7.90 0.96
CA PHE A 65 4.94 8.04 0.43
C PHE A 65 4.63 6.99 -0.63
N ASP A 66 5.48 6.90 -1.67
CA ASP A 66 5.30 5.95 -2.75
C ASP A 66 5.29 4.50 -2.24
N LYS A 67 6.15 4.16 -1.27
CA LYS A 67 6.16 2.83 -0.64
C LYS A 67 4.84 2.52 0.09
N VAL A 68 4.30 3.44 0.87
CA VAL A 68 3.02 3.24 1.60
C VAL A 68 1.83 3.10 0.64
N CYS A 69 1.90 3.75 -0.51
CA CYS A 69 0.90 3.64 -1.57
C CYS A 69 1.10 2.39 -2.45
N GLY A 70 2.06 1.52 -2.13
CA GLY A 70 2.33 0.29 -2.88
C GLY A 70 2.91 0.54 -4.27
N ARG A 71 3.54 1.70 -4.51
CA ARG A 71 4.18 2.03 -5.78
C ARG A 71 5.60 1.44 -5.87
N PRO A 72 6.16 1.29 -7.08
CA PRO A 72 7.52 0.81 -7.26
C PRO A 72 8.58 1.68 -6.57
N PRO A 73 9.77 1.13 -6.29
CA PRO A 73 10.92 1.91 -5.85
C PRO A 73 11.20 3.09 -6.78
N LYS A 74 11.66 4.22 -6.22
CA LYS A 74 11.77 5.50 -6.94
C LYS A 74 12.49 5.40 -8.30
N ASP A 75 13.57 4.66 -8.37
CA ASP A 75 14.34 4.45 -9.61
C ASP A 75 13.54 3.65 -10.64
N VAL A 76 12.85 2.60 -10.20
CA VAL A 76 11.93 1.81 -11.02
C VAL A 76 10.75 2.66 -11.49
N LEU A 77 10.10 3.39 -10.57
CA LEU A 77 8.95 4.25 -10.85
C LEU A 77 9.29 5.32 -11.89
N VAL A 78 10.38 6.07 -11.70
CA VAL A 78 10.81 7.12 -12.63
C VAL A 78 11.09 6.55 -14.02
N ARG A 79 11.78 5.41 -14.08
CA ARG A 79 12.05 4.73 -15.36
C ARG A 79 10.75 4.28 -16.03
N THR A 80 9.83 3.66 -15.30
CA THR A 80 8.55 3.21 -15.83
C THR A 80 7.73 4.38 -16.35
N ILE A 81 7.60 5.47 -15.58
CA ILE A 81 6.92 6.69 -16.03
C ILE A 81 7.55 7.19 -17.33
N LYS A 82 8.88 7.23 -17.40
CA LYS A 82 9.61 7.69 -18.58
C LYS A 82 9.37 6.82 -19.80
N ALA A 83 9.38 5.51 -19.63
CA ALA A 83 9.15 4.55 -20.70
C ALA A 83 7.71 4.64 -21.23
N MET A 84 6.71 4.72 -20.34
CA MET A 84 5.31 4.62 -20.72
C MET A 84 4.68 5.94 -21.17
N THR A 85 5.13 7.07 -20.59
CA THR A 85 4.53 8.40 -20.85
C THR A 85 5.49 9.39 -21.50
N GLY A 86 6.80 9.10 -21.52
CA GLY A 86 7.82 10.05 -21.94
C GLY A 86 8.14 11.15 -20.92
N LEU A 87 7.44 11.18 -19.77
CA LEU A 87 7.60 12.18 -18.70
C LEU A 87 8.51 11.69 -17.57
N GLY A 88 8.85 12.53 -16.60
CA GLY A 88 9.83 12.20 -15.55
C GLY A 88 9.24 11.91 -14.17
N SER A 89 7.95 12.19 -13.95
CA SER A 89 7.32 12.02 -12.63
C SER A 89 5.79 12.05 -12.70
N ILE A 90 5.12 11.53 -11.65
CA ILE A 90 3.65 11.54 -11.54
C ILE A 90 3.08 12.97 -11.61
N PRO A 91 3.64 13.99 -10.93
CA PRO A 91 3.16 15.37 -11.07
C PRO A 91 3.25 15.91 -12.50
N GLU A 92 4.23 15.50 -13.29
CA GLU A 92 4.30 15.87 -14.71
C GLU A 92 3.21 15.18 -15.53
N VAL A 93 2.95 13.89 -15.27
CA VAL A 93 1.86 13.14 -15.91
C VAL A 93 0.52 13.79 -15.60
N LEU A 94 0.25 14.09 -14.32
CA LEU A 94 -0.93 14.85 -13.92
C LEU A 94 -1.05 16.15 -14.69
N ARG A 95 -0.02 16.99 -14.69
CA ARG A 95 -0.10 18.28 -15.40
C ARG A 95 -0.39 18.14 -16.90
N GLU A 96 0.08 17.07 -17.55
CA GLU A 96 -0.10 16.85 -18.98
C GLU A 96 -1.43 16.17 -19.32
N TYR A 97 -1.86 15.21 -18.49
CA TYR A 97 -2.98 14.31 -18.74
C TYR A 97 -4.13 14.46 -17.74
N TRP A 98 -4.07 15.43 -16.84
CA TRP A 98 -5.10 15.76 -15.86
C TRP A 98 -5.26 17.28 -15.84
N ALA A 99 -6.36 17.78 -16.40
CA ALA A 99 -6.65 19.21 -16.34
C ALA A 99 -7.19 19.52 -14.93
N ALA A 100 -6.35 20.13 -14.11
CA ALA A 100 -6.84 20.78 -12.90
C ALA A 100 -7.78 21.94 -13.31
N GLY A 101 -9.08 21.76 -13.14
CA GLY A 101 -10.06 22.81 -13.44
C GLY A 101 -11.50 22.40 -13.11
N ALA A 102 -11.97 22.75 -11.91
CA ALA A 102 -13.33 22.54 -11.41
C ALA A 102 -14.44 23.34 -12.14
N GLU A 103 -14.23 23.73 -13.41
CA GLU A 103 -15.25 24.39 -14.26
C GLU A 103 -15.41 23.74 -15.64
N ALA A 104 -15.13 22.45 -15.77
CA ALA A 104 -15.54 21.65 -16.92
C ALA A 104 -16.71 20.75 -16.52
N ALA A 105 -17.87 21.36 -16.28
CA ALA A 105 -19.14 20.64 -16.19
C ALA A 105 -19.65 20.19 -17.59
N ASP A 106 -18.91 20.51 -18.65
CA ASP A 106 -19.14 20.06 -20.01
C ASP A 106 -17.76 19.80 -20.65
N ASP A 107 -17.62 18.65 -21.33
CA ASP A 107 -16.44 18.12 -22.05
C ASP A 107 -15.35 17.43 -21.19
N GLU A 108 -15.55 16.12 -21.01
CA GLU A 108 -14.57 15.03 -20.87
C GLU A 108 -13.30 15.26 -20.03
N ASN A 109 -13.09 14.35 -19.07
CA ASN A 109 -11.89 14.15 -18.28
C ASN A 109 -10.59 14.23 -19.13
N ALA A 110 -10.12 15.47 -19.28
CA ALA A 110 -8.82 15.94 -19.67
C ALA A 110 -7.84 14.88 -20.17
N ARG A 111 -7.60 14.81 -21.49
CA ARG A 111 -6.42 14.21 -22.15
C ARG A 111 -6.01 12.77 -21.75
N ILE A 112 -6.67 12.09 -20.81
CA ILE A 112 -6.45 10.68 -20.48
C ILE A 112 -6.59 9.84 -21.75
N ASP A 113 -7.46 10.26 -22.68
CA ASP A 113 -7.62 9.62 -23.98
C ASP A 113 -6.39 9.62 -24.89
N LYS A 114 -5.38 10.42 -24.54
CA LYS A 114 -4.11 10.48 -25.26
C LYS A 114 -3.03 9.59 -24.64
N LEU A 115 -3.31 8.93 -23.52
CA LEU A 115 -2.43 7.92 -22.97
C LEU A 115 -2.43 6.69 -23.89
N SER A 116 -1.26 6.09 -24.09
CA SER A 116 -1.15 4.80 -24.78
C SER A 116 -1.78 3.70 -23.94
N TYR A 117 -2.16 2.58 -24.57
CA TYR A 117 -2.67 1.41 -23.87
C TYR A 117 -1.73 0.96 -22.74
N GLY A 118 -0.42 0.82 -23.02
CA GLY A 118 0.55 0.45 -22.01
C GLY A 118 0.65 1.45 -20.86
N ALA A 119 0.47 2.76 -21.10
CA ALA A 119 0.43 3.74 -20.02
C ALA A 119 -0.84 3.59 -19.16
N LEU A 120 -1.99 3.34 -19.77
CA LEU A 120 -3.24 3.06 -19.05
C LEU A 120 -3.11 1.80 -18.18
N GLU A 121 -2.57 0.71 -18.75
CA GLU A 121 -2.32 -0.54 -18.04
C GLU A 121 -1.37 -0.33 -16.86
N THR A 122 -0.21 0.28 -17.11
CA THR A 122 0.81 0.54 -16.08
C THR A 122 0.27 1.39 -14.93
N ILE A 123 -0.45 2.48 -15.23
CA ILE A 123 -1.05 3.33 -14.19
C ILE A 123 -2.12 2.54 -13.41
N THR A 124 -2.92 1.73 -14.10
CA THR A 124 -3.95 0.87 -13.48
C THR A 124 -3.34 -0.17 -12.54
N MET A 125 -2.15 -0.67 -12.87
CA MET A 125 -1.37 -1.58 -12.01
C MET A 125 -0.57 -0.85 -10.92
N GLY A 126 -0.86 0.41 -10.61
CA GLY A 126 -0.15 1.15 -9.56
C GLY A 126 1.28 1.53 -9.95
N TRP A 127 1.50 1.80 -11.23
CA TRP A 127 2.79 2.13 -11.85
C TRP A 127 3.79 0.98 -11.94
N TRP A 128 3.35 -0.24 -11.66
CA TRP A 128 4.12 -1.45 -11.89
C TRP A 128 4.08 -1.89 -13.35
N THR A 129 5.11 -2.62 -13.75
CA THR A 129 5.07 -3.54 -14.90
C THR A 129 5.24 -4.96 -14.38
N PHE A 130 4.78 -5.97 -15.13
CA PHE A 130 4.97 -7.37 -14.75
C PHE A 130 6.45 -7.67 -14.42
N ASP A 131 7.36 -7.29 -15.31
CA ASP A 131 8.81 -7.51 -15.15
C ASP A 131 9.40 -6.87 -13.88
N THR A 132 8.89 -5.72 -13.46
CA THR A 132 9.41 -5.02 -12.28
C THR A 132 8.75 -5.49 -11.00
N SER A 133 7.48 -5.89 -11.05
CA SER A 133 6.80 -6.46 -9.89
C SER A 133 7.44 -7.77 -9.43
N GLU A 134 7.85 -8.65 -10.35
CA GLU A 134 8.47 -9.94 -10.00
C GLU A 134 9.79 -9.80 -9.23
N VAL A 135 10.47 -8.67 -9.38
CA VAL A 135 11.82 -8.45 -8.84
C VAL A 135 11.82 -7.54 -7.62
N TYR A 136 10.96 -6.51 -7.63
CA TYR A 136 11.01 -5.42 -6.65
C TYR A 136 9.77 -5.32 -5.78
N ALA A 137 8.69 -6.07 -6.07
CA ALA A 137 7.61 -6.20 -5.12
C ALA A 137 8.16 -6.92 -3.90
N VAL A 138 8.07 -6.27 -2.75
CA VAL A 138 8.36 -6.91 -1.47
C VAL A 138 7.03 -7.44 -0.98
N ASP A 139 6.97 -8.73 -0.69
CA ASP A 139 5.98 -9.27 0.22
C ASP A 139 6.32 -8.69 1.60
N ASP A 140 5.87 -7.45 1.86
CA ASP A 140 5.89 -6.90 3.21
C ASP A 140 4.96 -7.80 4.01
N ASP A 141 5.52 -8.71 4.82
CA ASP A 141 4.78 -9.68 5.61
C ASP A 141 3.55 -9.01 6.24
N TYR A 142 2.37 -9.39 5.71
CA TYR A 142 1.03 -8.88 5.98
C TYR A 142 0.54 -9.18 7.41
N GLU A 143 1.43 -9.16 8.40
CA GLU A 143 1.09 -9.47 9.80
C GLU A 143 0.09 -8.48 10.42
N ASP A 144 -0.29 -7.40 9.73
CA ASP A 144 -1.31 -6.45 10.19
C ASP A 144 -1.94 -5.61 9.06
N ASP A 145 -2.70 -6.29 8.18
CA ASP A 145 -3.43 -5.67 7.04
C ASP A 145 -4.21 -4.42 7.41
N ALA A 146 -4.79 -4.39 8.62
CA ALA A 146 -5.60 -3.26 9.07
C ALA A 146 -4.78 -1.98 9.23
N VAL A 147 -3.56 -2.08 9.77
CA VAL A 147 -2.66 -0.91 9.94
C VAL A 147 -2.13 -0.44 8.59
N ALA A 148 -1.71 -1.37 7.72
CA ALA A 148 -1.25 -1.02 6.39
C ALA A 148 -2.37 -0.34 5.58
N ALA A 149 -3.57 -0.90 5.56
CA ALA A 149 -4.73 -0.31 4.89
C ALA A 149 -5.11 1.07 5.46
N ALA A 150 -5.01 1.27 6.78
CA ALA A 150 -5.22 2.57 7.38
C ALA A 150 -4.16 3.58 6.94
N ALA A 151 -2.88 3.19 6.90
CA ALA A 151 -1.79 4.03 6.46
C ALA A 151 -1.93 4.44 4.99
N SER A 152 -2.28 3.49 4.10
CA SER A 152 -2.53 3.78 2.69
C SER A 152 -3.68 4.79 2.51
N ARG A 153 -4.79 4.65 3.24
CA ARG A 153 -5.89 5.64 3.21
C ARG A 153 -5.45 7.04 3.64
N VAL A 154 -4.59 7.13 4.66
CA VAL A 154 -4.04 8.43 5.09
C VAL A 154 -3.12 9.00 4.02
N ALA A 155 -2.23 8.20 3.44
CA ALA A 155 -1.36 8.64 2.35
C ALA A 155 -2.17 9.13 1.14
N GLU A 156 -3.22 8.40 0.75
CA GLU A 156 -4.16 8.83 -0.31
C GLU A 156 -4.72 10.23 -0.06
N SER A 157 -5.07 10.55 1.18
CA SER A 157 -5.63 11.85 1.55
C SER A 157 -4.63 13.02 1.42
N LEU A 158 -3.32 12.75 1.40
CA LEU A 158 -2.28 13.78 1.25
C LEU A 158 -2.11 14.23 -0.20
N ARG A 159 -2.46 13.37 -1.19
CA ARG A 159 -2.33 13.66 -2.63
C ARG A 159 -3.59 13.27 -3.40
N PRO A 160 -4.75 13.85 -3.09
CA PRO A 160 -6.04 13.42 -3.62
C PRO A 160 -6.13 13.52 -5.16
N ASP A 161 -5.43 14.47 -5.78
CA ASP A 161 -5.41 14.63 -7.23
C ASP A 161 -4.68 13.48 -7.94
N GLU A 162 -3.61 12.92 -7.35
CA GLU A 162 -2.91 11.76 -7.90
C GLU A 162 -3.84 10.55 -7.94
N PHE A 163 -4.54 10.27 -6.84
CA PHE A 163 -5.47 9.14 -6.74
C PHE A 163 -6.75 9.33 -7.56
N ALA A 164 -7.26 10.55 -7.67
CA ALA A 164 -8.41 10.85 -8.53
C ALA A 164 -8.08 10.59 -10.01
N PHE A 165 -6.88 10.97 -10.45
CA PHE A 165 -6.38 10.67 -11.78
C PHE A 165 -6.19 9.16 -12.01
N GLU A 166 -5.50 8.46 -11.09
CA GLU A 166 -5.30 7.01 -11.19
C GLU A 166 -6.63 6.25 -11.24
N ALA A 167 -7.62 6.66 -10.44
CA ALA A 167 -8.97 6.10 -10.46
C ALA A 167 -9.69 6.36 -11.80
N ALA A 168 -9.54 7.56 -12.38
CA ALA A 168 -10.10 7.88 -13.68
C ALA A 168 -9.45 7.07 -14.81
N VAL A 169 -8.13 6.88 -14.76
CA VAL A 169 -7.38 6.01 -15.69
C VAL A 169 -7.85 4.57 -15.58
N LYS A 170 -7.99 4.04 -14.37
CA LYS A 170 -8.51 2.68 -14.12
C LYS A 170 -9.93 2.51 -14.64
N ALA A 171 -10.81 3.48 -14.40
CA ALA A 171 -12.17 3.45 -14.92
C ALA A 171 -12.19 3.43 -16.45
N LYS A 172 -11.28 4.16 -17.10
CA LYS A 172 -11.13 4.14 -18.55
C LYS A 172 -10.61 2.78 -19.05
N PHE A 173 -9.56 2.23 -18.45
CA PHE A 173 -8.94 0.97 -18.87
C PHE A 173 -9.93 -0.22 -18.85
N LEU A 174 -10.92 -0.18 -17.95
CA LEU A 174 -11.97 -1.20 -17.83
C LEU A 174 -13.09 -1.06 -18.88
N LEU A 175 -13.05 -0.08 -19.79
CA LEU A 175 -14.04 0.06 -20.85
C LEU A 175 -13.79 -0.95 -21.99
N PRO A 176 -14.84 -1.51 -22.61
CA PRO A 176 -14.68 -2.45 -23.73
C PRO A 176 -13.93 -1.85 -24.93
N GLU A 177 -14.14 -0.55 -25.19
CA GLU A 177 -13.53 0.17 -26.32
C GLU A 177 -12.00 0.24 -26.21
N THR A 178 -11.45 0.28 -24.98
CA THR A 178 -9.99 0.23 -24.77
C THR A 178 -9.39 -1.16 -24.95
N THR A 179 -10.21 -2.21 -24.98
CA THR A 179 -9.80 -3.59 -25.29
C THR A 179 -10.06 -4.01 -26.74
N GLU A 180 -11.05 -3.40 -27.41
CA GLU A 180 -11.46 -3.75 -28.78
C GLU A 180 -10.72 -2.98 -29.89
N GLU A 181 -10.12 -1.82 -29.59
CA GLU A 181 -9.29 -1.07 -30.56
C GLU A 181 -8.05 -1.86 -31.03
N GLU A 182 -7.65 -2.93 -30.33
CA GLU A 182 -6.59 -3.84 -30.79
C GLU A 182 -7.10 -5.04 -31.63
N GLU A 183 -8.38 -5.41 -31.54
CA GLU A 183 -8.94 -6.52 -32.32
C GLU A 183 -9.54 -6.09 -33.68
N SER A 184 -9.79 -4.79 -33.87
CA SER A 184 -10.56 -4.25 -35.00
C SER A 184 -9.72 -3.61 -36.12
N GLU A 185 -8.44 -3.97 -36.29
CA GLU A 185 -7.72 -3.75 -37.55
C GLU A 185 -6.95 -5.00 -38.01
N GLY A 186 -7.68 -5.91 -38.66
CA GLY A 186 -7.14 -6.70 -39.76
C GLY A 186 -6.79 -8.15 -39.45
N GLY A 187 -7.73 -9.05 -39.75
CA GLY A 187 -7.38 -10.42 -40.07
C GLY A 187 -6.40 -10.47 -41.24
N GLY A 188 -5.25 -11.11 -41.06
CA GLY A 188 -4.40 -11.58 -42.15
C GLY A 188 -2.92 -11.24 -42.03
N GLY A 189 -2.19 -12.06 -41.26
CA GLY A 189 -0.84 -12.48 -41.61
C GLY A 189 0.30 -11.49 -41.44
N GLY A 190 1.14 -11.75 -40.43
CA GLY A 190 2.58 -11.57 -40.53
C GLY A 190 3.15 -10.21 -40.13
N GLY A 191 3.59 -10.13 -38.87
CA GLY A 191 4.81 -9.42 -38.48
C GLY A 191 4.76 -7.89 -38.43
N GLY A 192 4.75 -7.37 -37.19
CA GLY A 192 5.30 -6.05 -36.85
C GLY A 192 4.25 -4.95 -36.75
N GLY A 193 3.84 -4.61 -35.53
CA GLY A 193 3.02 -3.43 -35.29
C GLY A 193 2.16 -3.41 -34.03
N ALA A 194 2.19 -4.41 -33.17
CA ALA A 194 1.76 -4.19 -31.78
C ALA A 194 2.73 -3.18 -31.19
N SER A 195 2.25 -2.06 -30.65
CA SER A 195 3.05 -1.23 -29.75
C SER A 195 3.25 -2.02 -28.45
N SER A 196 4.05 -3.10 -28.55
CA SER A 196 4.55 -3.88 -27.44
C SER A 196 5.06 -2.90 -26.40
N MET A 197 4.68 -3.10 -25.14
CA MET A 197 5.27 -2.35 -24.04
C MET A 197 6.79 -2.34 -24.23
N PRO A 198 7.45 -1.17 -24.08
CA PRO A 198 8.90 -1.12 -24.14
C PRO A 198 9.45 -2.15 -23.15
N SER A 199 10.17 -3.16 -23.64
CA SER A 199 10.82 -4.13 -22.75
C SER A 199 11.81 -3.38 -21.87
N LEU A 200 11.62 -3.46 -20.55
CA LEU A 200 12.59 -2.91 -19.61
C LEU A 200 13.85 -3.79 -19.60
N GLU A 201 14.99 -3.23 -19.19
CA GLU A 201 16.28 -3.95 -19.16
C GLU A 201 16.21 -5.26 -18.34
N GLU A 202 15.30 -5.35 -17.35
CA GLU A 202 15.04 -6.55 -16.56
C GLU A 202 14.46 -7.70 -17.38
N ALA A 203 13.65 -7.42 -18.41
CA ALA A 203 13.07 -8.44 -19.27
C ALA A 203 14.13 -9.16 -20.14
N GLU A 204 15.34 -8.59 -20.24
CA GLU A 204 16.47 -9.16 -20.96
C GLU A 204 17.42 -9.96 -20.05
N LYS A 205 17.23 -9.94 -18.73
CA LYS A 205 18.05 -10.66 -17.76
C LYS A 205 17.66 -12.13 -17.68
N SER A 206 18.64 -12.98 -17.43
CA SER A 206 18.39 -14.39 -17.11
C SER A 206 17.73 -14.54 -15.74
N GLN A 207 17.05 -15.67 -15.53
CA GLN A 207 16.43 -16.00 -14.24
C GLN A 207 17.41 -15.89 -13.06
N GLU A 208 18.65 -16.39 -13.23
CA GLU A 208 19.70 -16.32 -12.19
C GLU A 208 20.09 -14.87 -11.86
N GLU A 209 20.09 -13.97 -12.86
CA GLU A 209 20.38 -12.55 -12.65
C GLU A 209 19.23 -11.81 -11.96
N LEU A 210 17.98 -12.21 -12.22
CA LEU A 210 16.79 -11.67 -11.55
C LEU A 210 16.74 -12.09 -10.07
N GLU A 211 17.03 -13.36 -9.78
CA GLU A 211 17.12 -13.89 -8.42
C GLU A 211 18.17 -13.14 -7.59
N LEU A 212 19.38 -12.96 -8.14
CA LEU A 212 20.44 -12.20 -7.47
C LEU A 212 20.04 -10.75 -7.20
N LEU A 213 19.29 -10.13 -8.11
CA LEU A 213 18.83 -8.76 -7.96
C LEU A 213 17.77 -8.65 -6.86
N CYS A 214 16.82 -9.59 -6.82
CA CYS A 214 15.82 -9.71 -5.76
C CYS A 214 16.50 -9.88 -4.39
N GLU A 215 17.44 -10.82 -4.24
CA GLU A 215 18.17 -11.04 -2.98
C GLU A 215 18.92 -9.77 -2.51
N THR A 216 19.59 -9.08 -3.44
CA THR A 216 20.31 -7.85 -3.15
C THR A 216 19.35 -6.76 -2.67
N TYR A 217 18.22 -6.61 -3.36
CA TYR A 217 17.21 -5.62 -3.03
C TYR A 217 16.56 -5.89 -1.66
N LEU A 218 16.21 -7.15 -1.36
CA LEU A 218 15.66 -7.54 -0.05
C LEU A 218 16.66 -7.24 1.09
N ALA A 219 17.95 -7.51 0.88
CA ALA A 219 18.98 -7.18 1.86
C ALA A 219 19.08 -5.66 2.11
N GLU A 220 19.01 -4.84 1.04
CA GLU A 220 18.97 -3.38 1.17
C GLU A 220 17.72 -2.88 1.91
N GLN A 221 16.55 -3.46 1.62
CA GLN A 221 15.30 -3.12 2.32
C GLN A 221 15.37 -3.46 3.80
N HIS A 222 15.94 -4.61 4.16
CA HIS A 222 16.15 -4.98 5.56
C HIS A 222 17.06 -3.98 6.30
N VAL A 223 18.15 -3.53 5.66
CA VAL A 223 19.02 -2.49 6.24
C VAL A 223 18.27 -1.18 6.46
N LYS A 224 17.50 -0.72 5.46
CA LYS A 224 16.67 0.49 5.57
C LYS A 224 15.61 0.37 6.66
N ALA A 225 14.98 -0.79 6.80
CA ALA A 225 13.97 -1.05 7.84
C ALA A 225 14.57 -0.96 9.25
N GLU A 226 15.75 -1.54 9.48
CA GLU A 226 16.44 -1.45 10.77
C GLU A 226 16.94 -0.03 11.07
N GLU A 227 17.39 0.73 10.06
CA GLU A 227 17.73 2.15 10.21
C GLU A 227 16.51 3.02 10.56
N LEU A 228 15.38 2.79 9.88
CA LEU A 228 14.12 3.46 10.17
C LEU A 228 13.67 3.14 11.61
N LYS A 229 13.66 1.86 11.98
CA LYS A 229 13.30 1.39 13.31
C LYS A 229 14.11 2.07 14.41
N ARG A 230 15.43 2.18 14.24
CA ARG A 230 16.30 2.91 15.19
C ARG A 230 15.93 4.38 15.27
N THR A 231 15.70 5.04 14.13
CA THR A 231 15.34 6.46 14.06
C THR A 231 14.01 6.73 14.77
N LEU A 232 12.99 5.91 14.50
CA LEU A 232 11.68 6.01 15.13
C LEU A 232 11.75 5.71 16.63
N GLN A 233 12.61 4.78 17.05
CA GLN A 233 12.80 4.47 18.47
C GLN A 233 13.41 5.66 19.20
N GLU A 234 14.43 6.30 18.62
CA GLU A 234 15.04 7.51 19.17
C GLU A 234 14.04 8.66 19.25
N GLN A 235 13.24 8.88 18.19
CA GLN A 235 12.18 9.88 18.17
C GLN A 235 11.16 9.63 19.30
N LEU A 236 10.62 8.42 19.38
CA LEU A 236 9.62 8.06 20.39
C LEU A 236 10.17 8.23 21.80
N GLU A 237 11.41 7.83 22.06
CA GLU A 237 12.04 8.07 23.36
C GLU A 237 12.19 9.55 23.71
N GLN A 238 12.50 10.40 22.74
CA GLN A 238 12.60 11.84 22.98
C GLN A 238 11.24 12.43 23.32
N GLU A 239 10.19 12.06 22.59
CA GLU A 239 8.83 12.51 22.85
C GLU A 239 8.34 12.04 24.23
N LEU A 240 8.56 10.77 24.58
CA LEU A 240 8.20 10.19 25.88
C LEU A 240 8.96 10.80 27.07
N LYS A 241 10.19 11.28 26.87
CA LYS A 241 10.95 11.99 27.91
C LYS A 241 10.32 13.34 28.27
N THR A 242 9.61 13.94 27.32
CA THR A 242 8.91 15.22 27.49
C THR A 242 7.42 15.07 27.79
N ALA A 243 6.90 13.84 27.79
CA ALA A 243 5.50 13.54 28.06
C ALA A 243 5.12 13.92 29.49
N SER A 244 3.89 14.42 29.66
CA SER A 244 3.34 14.69 30.99
C SER A 244 2.88 13.40 31.67
N ASP A 245 2.68 13.43 32.99
CA ASP A 245 2.11 12.30 33.74
C ASP A 245 0.71 11.91 33.24
N GLU A 246 -0.07 12.89 32.75
CA GLU A 246 -1.38 12.66 32.16
C GLU A 246 -1.27 11.90 30.83
N ASP A 247 -0.30 12.28 29.99
CA ASP A 247 -0.06 11.56 28.73
C ASP A 247 0.40 10.12 28.99
N LEU A 248 1.28 9.92 29.98
CA LEU A 248 1.73 8.59 30.38
C LEU A 248 0.59 7.71 30.92
N ALA A 249 -0.34 8.30 31.67
CA ALA A 249 -1.54 7.61 32.14
C ALA A 249 -2.47 7.25 30.95
N ALA A 250 -2.65 8.17 30.00
CA ALA A 250 -3.44 7.94 28.79
C ALA A 250 -2.87 6.79 27.93
N ILE A 251 -1.55 6.64 27.84
CA ILE A 251 -0.92 5.49 27.18
C ILE A 251 -1.27 4.17 27.88
N GLN A 252 -1.23 4.14 29.21
CA GLN A 252 -1.55 2.93 29.97
C GLN A 252 -3.03 2.54 29.83
N GLU A 253 -3.93 3.51 29.87
CA GLU A 253 -5.37 3.29 29.62
C GLU A 253 -5.60 2.81 28.18
N LEU A 254 -4.95 3.45 27.21
CA LEU A 254 -5.03 3.06 25.80
C LEU A 254 -4.58 1.61 25.61
N ARG A 255 -3.46 1.22 26.21
CA ARG A 255 -2.96 -0.15 26.11
C ARG A 255 -3.95 -1.16 26.69
N ALA A 256 -4.49 -0.89 27.88
CA ALA A 256 -5.50 -1.76 28.48
C ALA A 256 -6.76 -1.87 27.61
N ARG A 257 -7.16 -0.79 26.93
CA ARG A 257 -8.24 -0.79 25.95
C ARG A 257 -7.90 -1.65 24.72
N MET A 258 -6.68 -1.54 24.18
CA MET A 258 -6.24 -2.33 23.01
C MET A 258 -6.22 -3.82 23.32
N ASP A 259 -5.78 -4.23 24.51
CA ASP A 259 -5.78 -5.64 24.91
C ASP A 259 -7.22 -6.20 24.91
N VAL A 260 -8.19 -5.44 25.42
CA VAL A 260 -9.61 -5.84 25.41
C VAL A 260 -10.20 -5.87 24.00
N GLU A 261 -9.97 -4.82 23.21
CA GLU A 261 -10.49 -4.72 21.84
C GLU A 261 -9.89 -5.81 20.94
N ALA A 262 -8.61 -6.17 21.12
CA ALA A 262 -7.98 -7.26 20.39
C ALA A 262 -8.59 -8.63 20.72
N GLU A 263 -8.94 -8.88 21.98
CA GLU A 263 -9.67 -10.11 22.37
C GLU A 263 -11.09 -10.16 21.78
N GLU A 264 -11.73 -9.01 21.59
CA GLU A 264 -13.04 -8.92 20.92
C GLU A 264 -12.90 -9.17 19.42
N ASP A 265 -11.94 -8.52 18.75
CA ASP A 265 -11.64 -8.73 17.33
C ASP A 265 -11.34 -10.20 17.03
N ALA A 266 -10.52 -10.86 17.86
CA ALA A 266 -10.20 -12.29 17.69
C ALA A 266 -11.44 -13.19 17.83
N LYS A 267 -12.38 -12.86 18.74
CA LYS A 267 -13.63 -13.63 18.88
C LYS A 267 -14.55 -13.43 17.69
N GLU A 268 -14.61 -12.23 17.13
CA GLU A 268 -15.37 -11.96 15.91
C GLU A 268 -14.80 -12.71 14.72
N ASP A 269 -13.47 -12.77 14.59
CA ASP A 269 -12.81 -13.49 13.51
C ASP A 269 -13.02 -15.00 13.63
N ASP A 270 -12.90 -15.56 14.85
CA ASP A 270 -13.25 -16.95 15.14
C ASP A 270 -14.71 -17.27 14.80
N GLN A 271 -15.64 -16.33 15.02
CA GLN A 271 -17.04 -16.51 14.68
C GLN A 271 -17.25 -16.47 13.17
N ARG A 272 -16.70 -15.48 12.46
CA ARG A 272 -16.81 -15.38 11.00
C ARG A 272 -16.22 -16.59 10.31
N GLN A 273 -15.08 -17.08 10.79
CA GLN A 273 -14.44 -18.28 10.24
C GLN A 273 -15.36 -19.51 10.37
N ARG A 274 -16.03 -19.69 11.52
CA ARG A 274 -17.01 -20.76 11.68
C ARG A 274 -18.23 -20.61 10.77
N GLU A 275 -18.70 -19.38 10.57
CA GLU A 275 -19.82 -19.10 9.64
C GLU A 275 -19.43 -19.41 8.20
N ILE A 276 -18.20 -19.11 7.79
CA ILE A 276 -17.66 -19.47 6.47
C ILE A 276 -17.55 -20.99 6.33
N GLU A 277 -16.95 -21.67 7.31
CA GLU A 277 -16.82 -23.14 7.29
C GLU A 277 -18.20 -23.83 7.27
N GLU A 278 -19.21 -23.29 7.95
CA GLU A 278 -20.59 -23.78 7.90
C GLU A 278 -21.20 -23.61 6.50
N LEU A 279 -21.00 -22.46 5.86
CA LEU A 279 -21.47 -22.22 4.49
C LEU A 279 -20.76 -23.12 3.47
N GLU A 280 -19.44 -23.30 3.58
CA GLU A 280 -18.67 -24.20 2.71
C GLU A 280 -19.15 -25.66 2.83
N MET A 281 -19.43 -26.13 4.05
CA MET A 281 -20.00 -27.48 4.24
C MET A 281 -21.40 -27.62 3.63
N LEU A 282 -22.25 -26.59 3.68
CA LEU A 282 -23.57 -26.61 3.07
C LEU A 282 -23.50 -26.62 1.54
N GLU A 283 -22.55 -25.88 0.95
CA GLU A 283 -22.30 -25.90 -0.50
C GLU A 283 -21.78 -27.26 -0.97
N ASP A 284 -20.93 -27.92 -0.19
CA ASP A 284 -20.43 -29.27 -0.47
C ASP A 284 -21.53 -30.36 -0.30
N GLU A 285 -22.44 -30.22 0.66
CA GLU A 285 -23.60 -31.11 0.83
C GLU A 285 -24.62 -30.95 -0.32
N ASP A 286 -24.92 -29.72 -0.75
CA ASP A 286 -25.81 -29.45 -1.90
C ASP A 286 -25.21 -29.97 -3.23
N ALA A 287 -23.88 -29.95 -3.38
CA ALA A 287 -23.19 -30.53 -4.55
C ALA A 287 -23.27 -32.07 -4.58
N MET A 288 -23.24 -32.73 -3.43
CA MET A 288 -23.32 -34.19 -3.30
C MET A 288 -24.74 -34.74 -3.52
N ASP A 289 -25.78 -33.98 -3.19
CA ASP A 289 -27.18 -34.36 -3.46
C ASP A 289 -27.54 -34.24 -4.96
N TRP A 290 -26.78 -33.47 -5.75
CA TRP A 290 -26.98 -33.31 -7.20
C TRP A 290 -26.31 -34.42 -8.04
N GLU A 291 -25.24 -35.07 -7.57
CA GLU A 291 -24.60 -36.21 -8.26
C GLU A 291 -25.31 -37.56 -7.98
N GLY A 292 -26.34 -37.58 -7.11
CA GLY A 292 -27.11 -38.77 -6.76
C GLY A 292 -28.39 -39.01 -7.58
N GLU A 293 -28.79 -38.07 -8.45
CA GLU A 293 -29.98 -38.16 -9.30
C GLU A 293 -29.61 -38.32 -10.81
N GLU A 294 -28.93 -39.41 -11.18
CA GLU A 294 -28.94 -39.98 -12.55
C GLU A 294 -29.38 -41.45 -12.58
#